data_AF-A0A660S8J6-F1
#
_entry.id   AF-A0A660S8J6-F1
#
_cell.length_a   1.000
_cell.length_b   1.000
_cell.length_c   1.000
_cell.angle_alpha   90.00
_cell.angle_beta   90.00
_cell.angle_gamma   90.00
#
_symmetry.space_group_name_H-M   'P 1'
#
loop_
_entity.id
_entity.type
_entity.pdbx_description
1 polymer ?
#
loop_
_entity_poly.entity_id
_entity_poly.type
_entity_poly.pdbx_seq_one_letter_code
_entity_poly.pdbx_strand_id
1 'polypeptide(L)'
;VSFGLASKPLLPAGIIPTAEIIILIASVDIILFSNRHEKSWGFRIFLGILNLTIVSGLTSYLGDLLSYIRLVALGLVTAGIAVAINKIAFMALGIPVIGIVFTILILVGGHLFNIAINALGGFVHSLRLQYVEYFSKFFIGGGIPFSPLKRETKHILIK
;
A
#
# COMPACT_ATOMS: atom_id res chain seq x y z
N VAL A 1 11.66 -1.34 27.90
CA VAL A 1 12.54 -2.24 27.12
C VAL A 1 13.10 -1.43 25.97
N SER A 2 14.35 -0.97 26.11
CA SER A 2 15.06 -0.24 25.05
C SER A 2 15.24 -1.19 23.87
N PHE A 3 14.49 -0.99 22.79
CA PHE A 3 14.64 -1.78 21.57
C PHE A 3 15.98 -1.43 20.92
N GLY A 4 17.02 -2.14 21.31
CA GLY A 4 18.37 -2.10 20.73
C GLY A 4 18.40 -2.74 19.34
N LEU A 5 17.69 -2.15 18.38
CA LEU A 5 17.59 -2.68 17.01
C LEU A 5 18.77 -2.30 16.10
N ALA A 6 19.82 -1.64 16.58
CA ALA A 6 21.05 -1.42 15.81
C ALA A 6 22.25 -1.05 16.69
N SER A 7 23.09 -2.02 17.06
CA SER A 7 24.40 -1.76 17.69
C SER A 7 25.48 -1.31 16.69
N LYS A 8 25.13 -1.20 15.40
CA LYS A 8 25.97 -0.61 14.36
C LYS A 8 25.11 0.33 13.51
N PRO A 9 25.56 1.55 13.22
CA PRO A 9 24.82 2.44 12.33
C PRO A 9 24.67 1.72 10.98
N LEU A 10 23.42 1.53 10.53
CA LEU A 10 23.10 0.89 9.24
C LEU A 10 23.60 1.71 8.03
N LEU A 11 24.07 2.93 8.28
CA LEU A 11 24.62 3.85 7.29
C LEU A 11 26.10 4.14 7.62
N PRO A 12 26.97 4.32 6.60
CA PRO A 12 28.31 4.86 6.78
C PRO A 12 28.27 6.14 7.62
N ALA A 13 29.16 6.25 8.61
CA ALA A 13 29.16 7.35 9.59
C ALA A 13 29.28 8.76 8.97
N GLY A 14 29.72 8.86 7.70
CA GLY A 14 29.78 10.12 6.95
C GLY A 14 28.44 10.57 6.34
N ILE A 15 27.47 9.68 6.15
CA ILE A 15 26.18 9.99 5.51
C ILE A 15 25.18 10.56 6.52
N ILE A 16 25.26 10.12 7.77
CA ILE A 16 24.37 10.55 8.86
C ILE A 16 24.38 12.08 9.06
N PRO A 17 25.53 12.75 9.24
CA PRO A 17 25.54 14.20 9.44
C PRO A 17 25.06 14.97 8.20
N THR A 18 25.33 14.46 6.99
CA THR A 18 24.84 15.10 5.77
C THR A 18 23.33 14.96 5.61
N ALA A 19 22.75 13.82 6.00
CA ALA A 19 21.31 13.59 5.94
C ALA A 19 20.54 14.46 6.94
N GLU A 20 21.07 14.63 8.15
CA GLU A 20 20.48 15.51 9.17
C GLU A 20 20.40 16.97 8.69
N ILE A 21 21.47 17.47 8.06
CA ILE A 21 21.52 18.85 7.53
C ILE A 21 20.49 19.02 6.39
N ILE A 22 20.37 18.04 5.50
CA ILE A 22 19.40 18.09 4.38
C ILE A 22 17.96 18.10 4.91
N ILE A 23 17.65 17.29 5.93
CA ILE A 23 16.32 17.23 6.55
C ILE A 23 16.00 18.56 7.24
N LEU A 24 16.97 19.16 7.94
CA LEU A 24 16.80 20.46 8.60
C LEU A 24 16.50 21.57 7.58
N ILE A 25 17.28 21.64 6.50
CA ILE A 25 17.09 22.64 5.43
C ILE A 25 15.71 22.46 4.77
N ALA A 26 15.34 21.23 4.40
CA ALA A 26 14.03 20.94 3.81
C ALA A 26 12.86 21.30 4.74
N SER A 27 13.02 21.05 6.06
CA SER A 27 12.02 21.41 7.07
C SER A 27 11.84 22.92 7.17
N VAL A 28 12.94 23.68 7.12
CA VAL A 28 12.94 25.15 7.16
C VAL A 28 12.31 25.73 5.89
N ASP A 29 12.66 25.20 4.72
CA ASP A 29 12.11 25.64 3.44
C ASP A 29 10.58 25.44 3.37
N ILE A 30 10.08 24.30 3.85
CA ILE A 30 8.64 24.04 3.89
C ILE A 30 7.94 25.00 4.85
N ILE A 31 8.50 25.25 6.04
CA ILE A 31 7.89 26.19 7.01
C ILE A 31 7.82 27.62 6.44
N LEU A 32 8.83 28.04 5.68
CA LEU A 32 8.90 29.38 5.08
C LEU A 32 8.02 29.53 3.84
N PHE A 33 7.96 28.52 2.96
CA PHE A 33 7.29 28.63 1.66
C PHE A 33 5.87 28.02 1.60
N SER A 34 5.46 27.21 2.58
CA SER A 34 4.18 26.48 2.52
C SER A 34 2.93 27.38 2.52
N ASN A 35 2.94 28.51 3.23
CA ASN A 35 1.74 29.35 3.37
C ASN A 35 1.96 30.83 3.05
N ARG A 36 2.30 31.11 1.78
CA ARG A 36 2.60 32.45 1.27
C ARG A 36 1.41 33.41 1.15
N HIS A 37 0.17 32.95 1.34
CA HIS A 37 -1.05 33.73 1.09
C HIS A 37 -1.64 34.43 2.33
N GLU A 38 -1.18 34.08 3.54
CA GLU A 38 -1.68 34.69 4.80
C GLU A 38 -1.01 36.04 5.09
N LYS A 39 -1.70 37.00 5.71
CA LYS A 39 -1.17 38.38 5.92
C LYS A 39 -0.38 38.56 7.24
N SER A 40 -0.48 37.60 8.18
CA SER A 40 0.15 37.63 9.51
C SER A 40 1.39 36.71 9.58
N TRP A 41 2.56 37.25 9.91
CA TRP A 41 3.83 36.51 9.97
C TRP A 41 3.84 35.38 11.02
N GLY A 42 3.26 35.62 12.21
CA GLY A 42 3.16 34.59 13.25
C GLY A 42 2.22 33.44 12.86
N PHE A 43 1.11 33.77 12.20
CA PHE A 43 0.17 32.76 11.72
C PHE A 43 0.73 31.95 10.54
N ARG A 44 1.61 32.55 9.72
CA ARG A 44 2.36 31.83 8.66
C ARG A 44 3.25 30.74 9.23
N ILE A 45 4.05 31.02 10.26
CA ILE A 45 4.95 30.03 10.87
C ILE A 45 4.16 28.92 11.56
N PHE A 46 3.10 29.29 12.28
CA PHE A 46 2.21 28.32 12.93
C PHE A 46 1.55 27.37 11.90
N LEU A 47 0.99 27.92 10.82
CA LEU A 47 0.43 27.12 9.74
C LEU A 47 1.49 26.33 8.97
N GLY A 48 2.72 26.86 8.84
CA GLY A 48 3.85 26.16 8.21
C GLY A 48 4.29 24.92 8.99
N ILE A 49 4.38 25.01 10.33
CA ILE A 49 4.66 23.87 11.22
C ILE A 49 3.52 22.86 11.15
N LEU A 50 2.27 23.31 11.18
CA LEU A 50 1.10 22.44 11.07
C LEU A 50 1.07 21.69 9.72
N ASN A 51 1.43 22.38 8.64
CA ASN A 51 1.51 21.78 7.31
C ASN A 51 2.61 20.71 7.26
N LEU A 52 3.83 21.04 7.71
CA LEU A 52 4.97 20.11 7.78
C LEU A 52 4.70 18.87 8.67
N THR A 53 3.94 19.02 9.76
CA THR A 53 3.76 17.93 10.72
C THR A 53 2.52 17.08 10.45
N ILE A 54 1.40 17.70 10.08
CA ILE A 54 0.08 17.05 10.08
C ILE A 54 -0.52 16.94 8.68
N VAL A 55 -0.39 17.96 7.82
CA VAL A 55 -1.14 18.03 6.56
C VAL A 55 -0.37 17.48 5.35
N SER A 56 0.95 17.71 5.27
CA SER A 56 1.77 17.38 4.08
C SER A 56 3.10 16.69 4.39
N GLY A 57 3.49 16.57 5.65
CA GLY A 57 4.68 15.82 6.03
C GLY A 57 4.37 14.48 6.69
N LEU A 58 4.99 14.23 7.85
CA LEU A 58 5.22 12.87 8.38
C LEU A 58 3.93 12.06 8.56
N THR A 59 2.87 12.64 9.11
CA THR A 59 1.61 11.92 9.35
C THR A 59 0.93 11.47 8.05
N SER A 60 1.00 12.27 6.98
CA SER A 60 0.43 11.90 5.68
C SER A 60 1.19 10.73 5.05
N TYR A 61 2.53 10.80 5.04
CA TYR A 61 3.37 9.70 4.55
C TYR A 61 3.21 8.43 5.39
N LEU A 62 3.11 8.56 6.71
CA LEU A 62 2.82 7.42 7.58
C LEU A 62 1.42 6.85 7.29
N GLY A 63 0.42 7.69 7.02
CA GLY A 63 -0.92 7.26 6.60
C GLY A 63 -0.88 6.45 5.30
N ASP A 64 -0.08 6.88 4.33
CA ASP A 64 0.14 6.14 3.09
C ASP A 64 0.81 4.78 3.36
N LEU A 65 1.90 4.77 4.13
CA LEU A 65 2.61 3.54 4.48
C LEU A 65 1.71 2.55 5.21
N LEU A 66 0.97 3.02 6.23
CA LEU A 66 0.01 2.23 6.98
C LEU A 66 -1.08 1.64 6.08
N SER A 67 -1.47 2.36 5.02
CA SER A 67 -2.44 1.81 4.11
C SER A 67 -1.88 0.67 3.24
N TYR A 68 -0.62 0.79 2.81
CA TYR A 68 0.08 -0.25 2.06
C TYR A 68 0.44 -1.50 2.89
N ILE A 69 0.56 -1.38 4.22
CA ILE A 69 0.73 -2.55 5.13
C ILE A 69 -0.38 -3.58 4.94
N ARG A 70 -1.55 -3.18 4.46
CA ARG A 70 -2.67 -4.09 4.15
C ARG A 70 -2.28 -5.20 3.15
N LEU A 71 -1.44 -4.90 2.17
CA LEU A 71 -0.94 -5.91 1.22
C LEU A 71 -0.02 -6.93 1.91
N VAL A 72 0.82 -6.44 2.83
CA VAL A 72 1.68 -7.31 3.66
C VAL A 72 0.84 -8.20 4.56
N ALA A 73 -0.20 -7.65 5.19
CA ALA A 73 -1.13 -8.41 6.02
C ALA A 73 -1.85 -9.51 5.23
N LEU A 74 -2.28 -9.23 3.99
CA LEU A 74 -2.88 -10.22 3.11
C LEU A 74 -1.91 -11.38 2.80
N GLY A 75 -0.65 -11.07 2.50
CA GLY A 75 0.39 -12.09 2.28
C GLY A 75 0.66 -12.95 3.51
N LEU A 76 0.70 -12.34 4.70
CA LEU A 76 0.87 -13.03 5.97
C LEU A 76 -0.30 -13.99 6.26
N VAL A 77 -1.53 -13.57 6.00
CA VAL A 77 -2.74 -14.39 6.20
C VAL A 77 -2.70 -15.62 5.28
N THR A 78 -2.33 -15.46 4.02
CA THR A 78 -2.24 -16.57 3.07
C THR A 78 -1.15 -17.57 3.41
N ALA A 79 0.00 -17.10 3.91
CA ALA A 79 1.03 -17.98 4.46
C ALA A 79 0.52 -18.74 5.70
N GLY A 80 -0.21 -18.07 6.60
CA GLY A 80 -0.83 -18.69 7.76
C GLY A 80 -1.84 -19.78 7.40
N ILE A 81 -2.71 -19.53 6.40
CA ILE A 81 -3.68 -20.50 5.90
C ILE A 81 -2.97 -21.71 5.26
N ALA A 82 -1.91 -21.48 4.48
CA ALA A 82 -1.11 -22.57 3.90
C ALA A 82 -0.50 -23.48 4.99
N VAL A 83 0.03 -22.89 6.05
CA VAL A 83 0.55 -23.63 7.21
C VAL A 83 -0.56 -24.43 7.90
N ALA A 84 -1.74 -23.84 8.10
CA ALA A 84 -2.87 -24.54 8.72
C ALA A 84 -3.32 -25.74 7.87
N ILE A 85 -3.46 -25.58 6.55
CA ILE A 85 -3.79 -26.66 5.61
C ILE A 85 -2.75 -27.78 5.69
N ASN A 86 -1.46 -27.43 5.69
CA ASN A 86 -0.38 -28.42 5.81
C ASN A 86 -0.47 -29.20 7.12
N LYS A 87 -0.76 -28.53 8.24
CA LYS A 87 -0.92 -29.20 9.54
C LYS A 87 -2.11 -30.16 9.56
N ILE A 88 -3.25 -29.77 8.98
CA ILE A 88 -4.44 -30.63 8.87
C ILE A 88 -4.14 -31.84 7.96
N ALA A 89 -3.48 -31.61 6.82
CA ALA A 89 -3.13 -32.65 5.85
C ALA A 89 -2.17 -33.70 6.45
N PHE A 90 -1.16 -33.27 7.22
CA PHE A 90 -0.23 -34.19 7.88
C PHE A 90 -0.83 -34.92 9.08
N MET A 91 -1.84 -34.34 9.75
CA MET A 91 -2.58 -35.05 10.80
C MET A 91 -3.43 -36.19 10.22
N ALA A 92 -3.98 -36.02 9.02
CA ALA A 92 -4.74 -37.06 8.32
C ALA A 92 -3.89 -38.28 7.89
N LEU A 93 -2.57 -38.12 7.82
CA LEU A 93 -1.61 -39.17 7.45
C LEU A 93 -1.46 -40.26 8.54
N GLY A 94 -1.95 -40.00 9.77
CA GLY A 94 -1.94 -40.96 10.88
C GLY A 94 -2.91 -42.15 10.73
N ILE A 95 -3.78 -42.14 9.71
CA ILE A 95 -4.73 -43.23 9.44
C ILE A 95 -4.17 -44.15 8.34
N PRO A 96 -3.93 -45.45 8.60
CA PRO A 96 -3.37 -46.36 7.60
C PRO A 96 -4.26 -46.47 6.35
N VAL A 97 -3.64 -46.45 5.17
CA VAL A 97 -4.20 -46.61 3.81
C VAL A 97 -5.15 -45.50 3.33
N ILE A 98 -6.15 -45.12 4.11
CA ILE A 98 -7.12 -44.05 3.75
C ILE A 98 -6.55 -42.63 3.94
N GLY A 99 -5.59 -42.48 4.86
CA GLY A 99 -4.98 -41.18 5.17
C GLY A 99 -4.27 -40.55 3.96
N ILE A 100 -3.62 -41.34 3.11
CA ILE A 100 -2.86 -40.84 1.95
C ILE A 100 -3.77 -40.15 0.93
N VAL A 101 -4.93 -40.75 0.63
CA VAL A 101 -5.90 -40.20 -0.33
C VAL A 101 -6.50 -38.90 0.21
N PHE A 102 -6.87 -38.88 1.50
CA PHE A 102 -7.38 -37.67 2.15
C PHE A 102 -6.33 -36.56 2.24
N THR A 103 -5.07 -36.88 2.57
CA THR A 103 -3.98 -35.92 2.60
C THR A 103 -3.80 -35.26 1.24
N ILE A 104 -3.75 -36.03 0.14
CA ILE A 104 -3.62 -35.48 -1.21
C ILE A 104 -4.80 -34.56 -1.55
N LEU A 105 -6.03 -34.99 -1.24
CA LEU A 105 -7.23 -34.19 -1.50
C LEU A 105 -7.22 -32.87 -0.71
N ILE A 106 -6.83 -32.90 0.57
CA ILE A 106 -6.76 -31.72 1.43
C ILE A 106 -5.65 -30.77 0.98
N LEU A 107 -4.50 -31.31 0.56
CA LEU A 107 -3.36 -30.49 0.12
C LEU A 107 -3.68 -29.79 -1.21
N VAL A 108 -4.18 -30.54 -2.19
CA VAL A 108 -4.55 -30.01 -3.51
C VAL A 108 -5.74 -29.06 -3.39
N GLY A 109 -6.84 -29.51 -2.77
CA GLY A 109 -8.05 -28.71 -2.62
C GLY A 109 -7.84 -27.49 -1.74
N GLY A 110 -7.13 -27.65 -0.62
CA GLY A 110 -6.84 -26.57 0.31
C GLY A 110 -5.93 -25.52 -0.30
N HIS A 111 -4.85 -25.90 -0.99
CA HIS A 111 -3.99 -24.91 -1.66
C HIS A 111 -4.69 -24.24 -2.85
N LEU A 112 -5.51 -24.96 -3.61
CA LEU A 112 -6.30 -24.37 -4.68
C LEU A 112 -7.27 -23.30 -4.13
N PHE A 113 -7.95 -23.61 -3.03
CA PHE A 113 -8.81 -22.66 -2.33
C PHE A 113 -8.04 -21.46 -1.77
N ASN A 114 -6.87 -21.69 -1.17
CA ASN A 114 -6.00 -20.63 -0.65
C ASN A 114 -5.56 -19.66 -1.77
N ILE A 115 -5.19 -20.19 -2.94
CA ILE A 115 -4.83 -19.38 -4.11
C ILE A 115 -6.04 -18.58 -4.61
N ALA A 116 -7.22 -19.21 -4.72
CA ALA A 116 -8.42 -18.54 -5.21
C ALA A 116 -8.82 -17.34 -4.32
N ILE A 117 -8.83 -17.53 -3.00
CA ILE A 117 -9.16 -16.45 -2.06
C ILE A 117 -8.08 -15.37 -2.03
N ASN A 118 -6.80 -15.74 -2.05
CA ASN A 118 -5.71 -14.75 -2.05
C ASN A 118 -5.74 -13.90 -3.34
N ALA A 119 -6.01 -14.51 -4.50
CA ALA A 119 -6.12 -13.79 -5.76
C ALA A 119 -7.29 -12.78 -5.74
N LEU A 120 -8.47 -13.20 -5.27
CA LEU A 120 -9.63 -12.32 -5.14
C LEU A 120 -9.40 -11.20 -4.12
N GLY A 121 -8.85 -11.53 -2.94
CA GLY A 121 -8.54 -10.56 -1.89
C GLY A 121 -7.46 -9.56 -2.32
N GLY A 122 -6.43 -10.03 -3.00
CA GLY A 122 -5.34 -9.21 -3.54
C GLY A 122 -5.82 -8.24 -4.61
N PHE A 123 -6.68 -8.71 -5.50
CA PHE A 123 -7.28 -7.87 -6.52
C PHE A 123 -8.12 -6.73 -5.93
N VAL A 124 -9.08 -7.05 -5.05
CA VAL A 124 -9.99 -6.05 -4.45
C VAL A 124 -9.24 -5.07 -3.54
N HIS A 125 -8.28 -5.53 -2.74
CA HIS A 125 -7.51 -4.63 -1.88
C HIS A 125 -6.58 -3.71 -2.68
N SER A 126 -6.00 -4.20 -3.78
CA SER A 126 -5.19 -3.36 -4.68
C SER A 126 -6.05 -2.29 -5.36
N LEU A 127 -7.25 -2.64 -5.83
CA LEU A 127 -8.19 -1.66 -6.40
C LEU A 127 -8.50 -0.54 -5.40
N ARG A 128 -8.74 -0.86 -4.13
CA ARG A 128 -8.99 0.17 -3.11
C ARG A 128 -7.81 1.14 -3.00
N LEU A 129 -6.59 0.64 -2.93
CA LEU A 129 -5.39 1.48 -2.85
C LEU A 129 -5.30 2.41 -4.07
N GLN A 130 -5.55 1.87 -5.27
CA GLN A 130 -5.52 2.63 -6.51
C GLN A 130 -6.57 3.76 -6.55
N TYR A 131 -7.81 3.44 -6.21
CA TYR A 131 -8.92 4.40 -6.31
C TYR A 131 -8.93 5.43 -5.18
N VAL A 132 -8.59 5.04 -3.96
CA VAL A 132 -8.75 5.91 -2.79
C VAL A 132 -7.48 6.68 -2.47
N GLU A 133 -6.31 6.07 -2.62
CA GLU A 133 -5.04 6.66 -2.15
C GLU A 133 -4.17 7.18 -3.28
N TYR A 134 -4.17 6.50 -4.43
CA TYR A 134 -3.38 6.96 -5.57
C TYR A 134 -4.14 7.98 -6.41
N PHE A 135 -5.37 7.69 -6.83
CA PHE A 135 -6.13 8.61 -7.69
C PHE A 135 -6.53 9.90 -6.98
N SER A 136 -6.81 9.90 -5.68
CA SER A 136 -7.13 11.14 -4.95
C SER A 136 -5.99 12.18 -4.95
N LYS A 137 -4.74 11.76 -5.20
CA LYS A 137 -3.56 12.65 -5.23
C LYS A 137 -3.32 13.33 -6.58
N PHE A 138 -3.73 12.69 -7.67
CA PHE A 138 -3.39 13.15 -9.03
C PHE A 138 -4.63 13.40 -9.91
N PHE A 139 -5.75 12.79 -9.58
CA PHE A 139 -6.97 12.88 -10.36
C PHE A 139 -7.87 13.99 -9.83
N ILE A 140 -7.91 15.10 -10.55
CA ILE A 140 -8.88 16.17 -10.34
C ILE A 140 -10.14 15.76 -11.11
N GLY A 141 -11.22 15.44 -10.40
CA GLY A 141 -12.50 15.10 -11.03
C GLY A 141 -13.06 16.26 -11.86
N GLY A 142 -13.91 15.95 -12.85
CA GLY A 142 -14.66 16.97 -13.60
C GLY A 142 -14.17 17.26 -15.02
N GLY A 143 -13.58 16.28 -15.72
CA GLY A 143 -13.30 16.37 -17.15
C GLY A 143 -14.55 16.09 -18.02
N ILE A 144 -14.66 16.76 -19.16
CA ILE A 144 -15.67 16.44 -20.18
C ILE A 144 -15.18 15.19 -20.92
N PRO A 145 -15.94 14.08 -20.96
CA PRO A 145 -15.54 12.91 -21.72
C PRO A 145 -15.39 13.29 -23.19
N PHE A 146 -14.22 13.03 -23.76
CA PHE A 146 -13.95 13.30 -25.16
C PHE A 146 -14.90 12.45 -26.02
N SER A 147 -15.81 13.12 -26.73
CA SER A 147 -16.69 12.50 -27.71
C SER A 147 -16.08 12.70 -29.09
N PRO A 148 -15.41 11.69 -29.68
CA PRO A 148 -14.86 11.83 -31.02
C PRO A 148 -15.99 12.02 -32.04
N LEU A 149 -15.73 12.81 -33.07
CA LEU A 149 -16.62 12.94 -34.22
C LEU A 149 -16.64 11.59 -34.98
N LYS A 150 -17.61 10.75 -34.67
CA LYS A 150 -17.82 9.43 -35.30
C LYS A 150 -19.00 9.50 -36.28
N ARG A 151 -18.85 8.90 -37.47
CA ARG A 151 -19.98 8.70 -38.38
C ARG A 151 -20.87 7.59 -37.80
N GLU A 152 -22.03 7.97 -37.28
CA GLU A 152 -23.09 7.05 -36.85
C GLU A 152 -23.77 6.46 -38.11
N THR A 153 -23.19 5.42 -38.72
CA THR A 153 -23.80 4.71 -39.86
C THR A 153 -24.50 3.45 -39.39
N LYS A 154 -25.84 3.46 -39.38
CA LYS A 154 -26.68 2.30 -39.02
C LYS A 154 -26.62 1.16 -40.06
N HIS A 155 -26.43 1.49 -41.33
CA HIS A 155 -26.23 0.54 -42.42
C HIS A 155 -25.17 1.06 -43.38
N ILE A 156 -24.19 0.22 -43.70
CA ILE A 156 -23.19 0.46 -44.74
C ILE A 156 -23.38 -0.65 -45.77
N LEU A 157 -23.92 -0.29 -46.94
CA LEU A 157 -23.90 -1.19 -48.10
C LEU A 157 -22.50 -1.14 -48.68
N ILE A 158 -21.72 -2.19 -48.42
CA ILE A 158 -20.43 -2.42 -49.07
C ILE A 158 -20.76 -3.16 -50.36
N LYS A 159 -20.48 -2.51 -51.49
CA LYS A 159 -20.59 -3.11 -52.84
C LYS A 159 -19.24 -3.64 -53.28
#